data_AF-F4G238-F1
#
_entry.id   AF-F4G238-F1
#
_cell.length_a   1.000
_cell.length_b   1.000
_cell.length_c   1.000
_cell.angle_alpha   90.00
_cell.angle_beta   90.00
_cell.angle_gamma   90.00
#
_symmetry.space_group_name_H-M   'P 1'
#
loop_
_entity.id
_entity.type
_entity.pdbx_description
1 polymer ?
#
loop_
_entity_poly.entity_id
_entity_poly.type
_entity_poly.pdbx_seq_one_letter_code
_entity_poly.pdbx_strand_id
1 'polypeptide(L)'
;MSDLFEELANRVQRGDIESATEIARKLVSHDRNVWNKFVVYLDLKLKGKKISVSNLDSTLVITNKTGKPEVLIVVISEDEMIDINNFMNLIKFSKSMQISIFVALVDKYGDITYYNLEEINLIK
;
A
#
# COMPACT_ATOMS: atom_id res chain seq x y z
N MET A 1 2.75 10.97 7.58
CA MET A 1 1.80 10.17 6.78
C MET A 1 1.45 8.86 7.48
N SER A 2 2.44 8.03 7.86
CA SER A 2 2.16 6.75 8.55
C SER A 2 1.33 6.89 9.84
N ASP A 3 1.60 7.90 10.67
CA ASP A 3 0.87 8.12 11.93
C ASP A 3 -0.61 8.50 11.70
N LEU A 4 -0.91 9.22 10.62
CA LEU A 4 -2.29 9.59 10.27
C LEU A 4 -3.10 8.38 9.79
N PHE A 5 -2.47 7.44 9.08
CA PHE A 5 -3.10 6.19 8.68
C PHE A 5 -3.40 5.31 9.90
N GLU A 6 -2.44 5.23 10.82
CA GLU A 6 -2.59 4.52 12.08
C GLU A 6 -3.74 5.11 12.92
N GLU A 7 -3.78 6.44 13.06
CA GLU A 7 -4.83 7.14 13.77
C GLU A 7 -6.20 6.93 13.11
N LEU A 8 -6.30 7.11 11.79
CA LEU A 8 -7.54 6.90 11.04
C LEU A 8 -8.08 5.48 11.21
N ALA A 9 -7.21 4.46 11.06
CA ALA A 9 -7.60 3.07 11.26
C ALA A 9 -8.12 2.82 12.68
N ASN A 10 -7.47 3.38 13.70
CA ASN A 10 -7.90 3.22 15.09
C ASN A 10 -9.25 3.90 15.37
N ARG A 11 -9.54 5.04 14.75
CA ARG A 11 -10.84 5.74 14.87
C ARG A 11 -11.96 4.97 14.21
N VAL A 12 -11.73 4.49 12.98
CA VAL A 12 -12.70 3.65 12.24
C VAL A 12 -13.03 2.38 13.02
N GLN A 13 -12.02 1.69 13.57
CA GLN A 13 -12.23 0.48 14.38
C GLN A 13 -13.02 0.73 15.67
N ARG A 14 -12.91 1.92 16.25
CA ARG A 14 -13.66 2.33 17.46
C ARG A 14 -15.08 2.82 17.17
N GLY A 15 -15.45 2.98 15.90
CA GLY A 15 -16.73 3.57 15.50
C GLY A 15 -16.82 5.09 15.70
N ASP A 16 -15.68 5.76 15.92
CA ASP A 16 -15.59 7.22 16.06
C ASP A 16 -15.53 7.87 14.68
N ILE A 17 -16.68 7.87 13.99
CA ILE A 17 -16.79 8.28 12.58
C ILE A 17 -16.51 9.78 12.41
N GLU A 18 -16.97 10.62 13.34
CA GLU A 18 -16.80 12.06 13.24
C GLU A 18 -15.30 12.44 13.21
N SER A 19 -14.52 11.95 14.17
CA SER A 19 -13.07 12.18 14.21
C SER A 19 -12.35 11.53 13.02
N ALA A 20 -12.78 10.34 12.58
CA ALA A 20 -12.22 9.67 11.41
C ALA A 20 -12.38 10.52 10.14
N THR A 21 -13.55 11.16 9.95
CA THR A 21 -13.79 12.01 8.77
C THR A 21 -12.88 13.23 8.74
N GLU A 22 -12.54 13.81 9.90
CA GLU A 22 -11.62 14.94 9.96
C GLU A 22 -10.21 14.56 9.49
N ILE A 23 -9.72 13.40 9.93
CA ILE A 23 -8.40 12.87 9.53
C ILE A 23 -8.40 12.52 8.04
N ALA A 24 -9.46 11.86 7.55
CA ALA A 24 -9.59 11.51 6.15
C ALA A 24 -9.53 12.75 5.24
N ARG A 25 -10.20 13.85 5.62
CA ARG A 25 -10.15 15.11 4.88
C ARG A 25 -8.74 15.71 4.79
N LYS A 26 -7.94 15.61 5.87
CA LYS A 26 -6.53 16.07 5.88
C LYS A 26 -5.64 15.24 4.95
N LEU A 27 -5.95 13.96 4.79
CA LEU A 27 -5.20 13.04 3.93
C LEU A 27 -5.50 13.26 2.43
N VAL A 28 -6.77 13.45 2.07
CA VAL A 28 -7.21 13.61 0.66
C VAL A 28 -6.64 14.85 -0.01
N SER A 29 -6.35 15.92 0.74
CA SER A 29 -5.80 17.16 0.16
C SER A 29 -4.38 17.02 -0.39
N HIS A 30 -3.67 15.92 -0.10
CA HIS A 30 -2.26 15.75 -0.44
C HIS A 30 -2.00 14.66 -1.48
N ASP A 31 -2.94 13.72 -1.70
CA ASP A 31 -2.71 12.54 -2.51
C ASP A 31 -4.03 11.94 -3.03
N ARG A 32 -4.17 11.85 -4.36
CA ARG A 32 -5.38 11.31 -5.01
C ARG A 32 -5.57 9.81 -4.77
N ASN A 33 -4.48 9.07 -4.56
CA ASN A 33 -4.51 7.62 -4.33
C ASN A 33 -4.48 7.27 -2.84
N VAL A 34 -4.66 8.26 -1.96
CA VAL A 34 -4.59 8.06 -0.51
C VAL A 34 -5.66 7.09 -0.01
N TRP A 35 -6.83 7.08 -0.66
CA TRP A 35 -7.94 6.22 -0.26
C TRP A 35 -7.65 4.75 -0.53
N ASN A 36 -7.19 4.42 -1.74
CA ASN A 36 -6.82 3.04 -2.08
C ASN A 36 -5.66 2.57 -1.19
N LYS A 37 -4.66 3.43 -0.93
CA LYS A 37 -3.60 3.12 0.03
C LYS A 37 -4.16 2.86 1.42
N PHE A 38 -5.14 3.63 1.88
CA PHE A 38 -5.73 3.45 3.21
C PHE A 38 -6.52 2.14 3.31
N VAL A 39 -7.29 1.80 2.29
CA VAL A 39 -8.03 0.54 2.20
C VAL A 39 -7.07 -0.66 2.28
N VAL A 40 -5.99 -0.66 1.49
CA VAL A 40 -4.93 -1.69 1.53
C VAL A 40 -4.22 -1.71 2.89
N TYR A 41 -3.91 -0.55 3.44
CA TYR A 41 -3.30 -0.44 4.76
C TYR A 41 -4.19 -1.08 5.84
N LEU A 42 -5.49 -0.78 5.84
CA LEU A 42 -6.44 -1.30 6.81
C LEU A 42 -6.58 -2.82 6.69
N ASP A 43 -6.71 -3.36 5.47
CA ASP A 43 -6.76 -4.81 5.23
C ASP A 43 -5.52 -5.52 5.76
N LEU A 44 -4.32 -5.04 5.42
CA LEU A 44 -3.05 -5.61 5.90
C LEU A 44 -2.93 -5.52 7.43
N LYS A 45 -3.39 -4.41 8.02
CA LYS A 45 -3.37 -4.21 9.48
C LYS A 45 -4.33 -5.16 10.18
N LEU A 46 -5.54 -5.36 9.66
CA LEU A 46 -6.51 -6.34 10.18
C LEU A 46 -5.95 -7.77 10.09
N LYS A 47 -5.11 -8.06 9.09
CA LYS A 47 -4.33 -9.30 8.95
C LYS A 47 -3.09 -9.37 9.86
N GLY A 48 -2.90 -8.39 10.75
CA GLY A 48 -1.83 -8.36 11.75
C GLY A 48 -0.45 -8.00 11.19
N LYS A 49 -0.36 -7.41 10.00
CA LYS A 49 0.92 -6.97 9.41
C LYS A 49 1.33 -5.62 9.99
N LYS A 50 2.64 -5.37 10.08
CA LYS A 50 3.20 -4.05 10.39
C LYS A 50 3.48 -3.33 9.09
N ILE A 51 2.82 -2.20 8.87
CA ILE A 51 2.89 -1.45 7.61
C ILE A 51 3.50 -0.07 7.87
N SER A 52 4.42 0.34 7.01
CA SER A 52 4.94 1.69 6.90
C SER A 52 4.42 2.31 5.61
N VAL A 53 3.92 3.55 5.69
CA VAL A 53 3.53 4.32 4.50
C VAL A 53 4.80 4.91 3.90
N SER A 54 5.11 4.50 2.68
CA SER A 54 6.27 5.00 1.92
C SER A 54 5.99 6.39 1.37
N ASN A 55 7.06 7.16 1.15
CA ASN A 55 7.01 8.42 0.40
C ASN A 55 7.05 8.20 -1.12
N LEU A 56 7.31 6.97 -1.58
CA LEU A 56 7.18 6.59 -2.99
C LEU A 56 5.69 6.51 -3.34
N ASP A 57 5.30 7.19 -4.41
CA ASP A 57 3.90 7.27 -4.85
C ASP A 57 3.27 5.89 -4.96
N SER A 58 2.03 5.79 -4.48
CA SER A 58 1.23 4.56 -4.57
C SER A 58 1.86 3.32 -3.94
N THR A 59 2.78 3.44 -2.98
CA THR A 59 3.40 2.27 -2.32
C THR A 59 3.21 2.22 -0.80
N LEU A 60 3.18 0.99 -0.27
CA LEU A 60 3.24 0.66 1.15
C LEU A 60 4.36 -0.36 1.38
N VAL A 61 4.89 -0.42 2.59
CA VAL A 61 5.95 -1.37 2.94
C VAL A 61 5.54 -2.19 4.16
N ILE A 62 5.53 -3.52 4.02
CA ILE A 62 5.41 -4.41 5.17
C ILE A 62 6.80 -4.56 5.80
N THR A 63 6.85 -4.37 7.11
CA THR A 63 8.06 -4.53 7.90
C THR A 63 7.96 -5.74 8.82
N ASN A 64 9.11 -6.29 9.16
CA ASN A 64 9.20 -7.41 10.06
C ASN A 64 9.22 -6.99 11.53
N LYS A 65 9.39 -7.95 12.43
CA LYS A 65 9.42 -7.68 13.88
C LYS A 65 10.55 -6.73 14.29
N THR A 66 11.65 -6.71 13.54
CA THR A 66 12.82 -5.84 13.76
C THR A 66 12.71 -4.48 13.06
N GLY A 67 11.60 -4.23 12.35
CA GLY A 67 11.37 -2.98 11.60
C GLY A 67 12.03 -2.95 10.23
N LYS A 68 12.66 -4.04 9.78
CA LYS A 68 13.26 -4.11 8.44
C LYS A 68 12.18 -4.32 7.37
N PRO A 69 12.26 -3.66 6.20
CA PRO A 69 11.39 -3.93 5.06
C PRO A 69 11.48 -5.39 4.63
N GLU A 70 10.34 -6.03 4.39
CA GLU A 70 10.26 -7.39 3.84
C GLU A 70 9.46 -7.45 2.53
N VAL A 71 8.44 -6.60 2.39
CA VAL A 71 7.58 -6.59 1.22
C VAL A 71 7.26 -5.16 0.80
N LEU A 72 7.45 -4.87 -0.48
CA LEU A 72 6.95 -3.68 -1.15
C LEU A 72 5.57 -3.96 -1.75
N ILE A 73 4.59 -3.16 -1.40
CA ILE A 73 3.23 -3.24 -1.95
C ILE A 73 3.03 -2.04 -2.87
N VAL A 74 2.70 -2.30 -4.14
CA VAL A 74 2.31 -1.30 -5.13
C VAL A 74 0.79 -1.29 -5.20
N VAL A 75 0.17 -0.15 -4.89
CA VAL A 75 -1.28 0.02 -4.86
C VAL A 75 -1.73 0.64 -6.18
N ILE A 76 -2.62 -0.04 -6.90
CA ILE A 76 -3.18 0.44 -8.16
C ILE A 76 -4.70 0.36 -8.14
N SER A 77 -5.34 1.28 -8.85
CA SER A 77 -6.78 1.23 -9.11
C SER A 77 -7.07 0.49 -10.41
N GLU A 78 -8.21 -0.22 -10.50
CA GLU A 78 -8.63 -0.92 -11.72
C GLU A 78 -8.86 0.00 -12.92
N ASP A 79 -9.19 1.27 -12.67
CA ASP A 79 -9.45 2.29 -13.68
C ASP A 79 -8.22 3.12 -14.09
N GLU A 80 -7.05 2.86 -13.51
CA GLU A 80 -5.82 3.60 -13.79
C GLU A 80 -4.98 2.95 -14.91
N MET A 81 -4.46 3.77 -15.81
CA MET A 81 -3.45 3.32 -16.78
C MET A 81 -2.11 3.07 -16.07
N ILE A 82 -1.55 1.89 -16.29
CA ILE A 82 -0.29 1.47 -15.67
C ILE A 82 0.89 1.78 -16.60
N ASP A 83 1.90 2.48 -16.10
CA ASP A 83 3.20 2.58 -16.76
C ASP A 83 4.05 1.36 -16.43
N ILE A 84 4.26 0.50 -17.44
CA ILE A 84 5.08 -0.70 -17.30
C ILE A 84 6.53 -0.39 -16.92
N ASN A 85 7.09 0.76 -17.33
CA ASN A 85 8.46 1.12 -16.98
C ASN A 85 8.59 1.38 -15.48
N ASN A 86 7.58 2.01 -14.87
CA ASN A 86 7.54 2.22 -13.43
C ASN A 86 7.53 0.87 -12.69
N PHE A 87 6.72 -0.09 -13.15
CA PHE A 87 6.70 -1.44 -12.60
C PHE A 87 8.06 -2.14 -12.70
N MET A 88 8.72 -2.06 -13.86
CA MET A 88 10.05 -2.63 -14.03
C MET A 88 11.08 -1.98 -13.09
N ASN A 89 10.99 -0.68 -12.84
CA ASN A 89 11.84 0.01 -11.88
C ASN A 89 11.59 -0.44 -10.44
N LEU A 90 10.31 -0.62 -10.06
CA LEU A 90 9.93 -1.11 -8.73
C LEU A 90 10.38 -2.57 -8.51
N ILE A 91 10.30 -3.43 -9.54
CA ILE A 91 10.81 -4.81 -9.49
C ILE A 91 12.34 -4.82 -9.33
N LYS A 92 13.07 -3.99 -10.08
CA LYS A 92 14.53 -3.86 -9.92
C LYS A 92 14.90 -3.35 -8.53
N PHE A 93 14.15 -2.37 -8.03
CA PHE A 93 14.32 -1.82 -6.69
C PHE A 93 14.10 -2.88 -5.61
N SER A 94 13.00 -3.64 -5.67
CA SER A 94 12.72 -4.71 -4.69
C SER A 94 13.81 -5.79 -4.70
N LYS A 95 14.29 -6.19 -5.88
CA LYS A 95 15.44 -7.10 -6.03
C LYS A 95 16.71 -6.56 -5.38
N SER A 96 17.04 -5.28 -5.61
CA SER A 96 18.24 -4.65 -5.01
C SER A 96 18.18 -4.60 -3.49
N MET A 97 16.99 -4.44 -2.92
CA MET A 97 16.75 -4.46 -1.48
C MET A 97 16.54 -5.86 -0.91
N GLN A 98 16.51 -6.91 -1.75
CA GLN A 98 16.23 -8.29 -1.37
C GLN A 98 14.87 -8.44 -0.64
N ILE A 99 13.86 -7.69 -1.09
CA ILE A 99 12.49 -7.76 -0.58
C ILE A 99 11.53 -8.27 -1.65
N SER A 100 10.41 -8.85 -1.23
CA SER A 100 9.35 -9.26 -2.16
C SER A 100 8.55 -8.05 -2.66
N ILE A 101 7.90 -8.17 -3.81
CA ILE A 101 7.04 -7.12 -4.37
C ILE A 101 5.67 -7.70 -4.73
N PHE A 102 4.61 -7.01 -4.30
CA PHE A 102 3.24 -7.36 -4.64
C PHE A 102 2.50 -6.15 -5.19
N VAL A 103 1.52 -6.42 -6.05
CA VAL A 103 0.53 -5.45 -6.51
C VAL A 103 -0.74 -5.69 -5.72
N ALA A 104 -1.27 -4.64 -5.09
CA ALA A 104 -2.61 -4.59 -4.55
C ALA A 104 -3.51 -3.85 -5.56
N LEU A 105 -4.31 -4.62 -6.29
CA LEU A 105 -5.33 -4.08 -7.20
C LEU A 105 -6.61 -3.81 -6.39
N VAL A 106 -7.02 -2.55 -6.37
CA VAL A 106 -8.22 -2.08 -5.66
C VAL A 106 -9.30 -1.76 -6.68
N ASP A 107 -10.48 -2.35 -6.51
CA ASP A 107 -11.64 -2.05 -7.35
C ASP A 107 -12.43 -0.83 -6.83
N LYS A 108 -13.50 -0.44 -7.55
CA LYS A 108 -14.35 0.70 -7.17
C LYS A 108 -15.14 0.51 -5.86
N TYR A 109 -15.25 -0.71 -5.36
CA TYR A 109 -15.94 -1.04 -4.10
C TYR A 109 -14.96 -1.17 -2.92
N GLY A 110 -13.65 -1.13 -3.19
CA GLY A 110 -12.59 -1.31 -2.20
C GLY A 110 -12.20 -2.77 -1.98
N ASP A 111 -12.65 -3.70 -2.84
CA ASP A 111 -12.17 -5.07 -2.83
C ASP A 111 -10.72 -5.11 -3.32
N ILE A 112 -9.90 -5.95 -2.68
CA ILE A 112 -8.45 -5.97 -2.88
C ILE A 112 -7.99 -7.34 -3.36
N THR A 113 -7.32 -7.36 -4.50
CA THR A 113 -6.65 -8.56 -5.01
C THR A 113 -5.13 -8.37 -5.02
N TYR A 114 -4.40 -9.33 -4.45
CA TYR A 114 -2.94 -9.28 -4.34
C TYR A 114 -2.27 -10.19 -5.37
N TYR A 115 -1.34 -9.64 -6.16
CA TYR A 115 -0.52 -10.38 -7.13
C TYR A 115 0.95 -10.28 -6.76
N ASN A 116 1.67 -11.40 -6.74
CA ASN A 116 3.13 -11.40 -6.63
C ASN A 116 3.74 -11.03 -7.99
N LEU A 117 4.78 -10.20 -8.00
CA LEU A 117 5.54 -9.89 -9.21
C LEU A 117 6.96 -10.44 -9.12
N GLU A 118 7.35 -11.19 -10.13
CA GLU A 118 8.71 -11.71 -10.25
C GLU A 118 9.19 -11.54 -11.69
N GLU A 119 10.41 -11.07 -11.87
CA GLU A 119 11.09 -11.14 -13.16
C GLU A 119 11.73 -12.52 -13.28
N ILE A 120 11.27 -13.27 -14.28
CA ILE A 120 11.65 -14.64 -14.59
C ILE A 120 12.51 -14.63 -15.85
N ASN A 121 13.70 -15.23 -15.78
CA ASN A 121 14.50 -15.51 -16.97
C ASN A 121 14.01 -16.81 -17.61
N LEU A 122 13.41 -16.71 -18.79
CA LEU A 122 12.85 -17.87 -19.51
C LEU A 122 13.92 -18.69 -20.26
N ILE A 123 15.17 -18.23 -20.30
CA ILE A 123 16.28 -18.87 -21.00
C ILE A 123 17.42 -19.08 -20.00
N LYS A 124 18.00 -20.29 -20.04
CA LYS A 124 19.16 -20.70 -19.24
C LYS A 124 20.43 -20.63 -20.09
#